data_AF-D0UT19-F1
#
_entry.id   AF-D0UT19-F1
#
_cell.length_a   1.000
_cell.length_b   1.000
_cell.length_c   1.000
_cell.angle_alpha   90.00
_cell.angle_beta   90.00
_cell.angle_gamma   90.00
#
_symmetry.space_group_name_H-M   'P 1'
#
loop_
_entity.id
_entity.type
_entity.pdbx_description
1 polymer ?
#
loop_
_entity_poly.entity_id
_entity_poly.type
_entity_poly.pdbx_seq_one_letter_code
_entity_poly.pdbx_strand_id
1 'polypeptide(L)'
;LRFIKKTLKNHAQEVVTVTRAGEMTLEQVFQSMNLTTYDLTVDMLDVHADRNTFHRFDKFNSKYNPIGESRLREVFLKTDNYINGSYFGRIIKEVASDLEESKYQNAELRLSIYGKSPDEWDKLADWAITNNVYSDNVRWLIQIPRLFDIFKSNKIISNFQQVLSNIFLPLFQATARPSAHPQLHRFLQYVIGLDSVDDESKPENPLIDKDVNAPEEWSDIDNPPYVYYLYYMWSNLTVLNHLRKERGMNMFVLRP
;
A
#
# COMPACT_ATOMS: atom_id res chain seq x y z
N LEU A 1 16.42 -2.78 -11.25
CA LEU A 1 17.86 -2.46 -11.15
C LEU A 1 18.35 -1.49 -12.22
N ARG A 2 18.08 -1.74 -13.52
CA ARG A 2 18.53 -0.85 -14.62
C ARG A 2 18.05 0.60 -14.43
N PHE A 3 16.79 0.78 -14.03
CA PHE A 3 16.21 2.08 -13.65
C PHE A 3 17.04 2.78 -12.58
N ILE A 4 17.30 2.14 -11.44
CA ILE A 4 18.07 2.72 -10.32
C ILE A 4 19.46 3.16 -10.78
N LYS A 5 20.16 2.34 -11.57
CA LYS A 5 21.49 2.70 -12.11
C LYS A 5 21.42 3.92 -13.03
N LYS A 6 20.40 4.01 -13.89
CA LYS A 6 20.16 5.16 -14.78
C LYS A 6 19.82 6.42 -13.99
N THR A 7 18.97 6.30 -12.97
CA THR A 7 18.58 7.41 -12.10
C THR A 7 19.75 7.94 -11.29
N LEU A 8 20.58 7.07 -10.71
CA LEU A 8 21.80 7.49 -10.01
C LEU A 8 22.78 8.22 -10.94
N LYS A 9 22.91 7.79 -12.20
CA LYS A 9 23.76 8.49 -13.18
C LYS A 9 23.24 9.88 -13.57
N ASN A 10 21.93 10.03 -13.70
CA ASN A 10 21.32 11.24 -14.27
C ASN A 10 20.79 12.23 -13.22
N HIS A 11 20.50 11.75 -12.00
CA HIS A 11 19.81 12.48 -10.94
C HIS A 11 20.52 12.32 -9.57
N ALA A 12 21.84 12.12 -9.56
CA ALA A 12 22.63 11.93 -8.34
C ALA A 12 22.45 13.05 -7.29
N GLN A 13 22.30 14.31 -7.74
CA GLN A 13 22.19 15.48 -6.88
C GLN A 13 20.75 15.80 -6.42
N GLU A 14 19.76 15.00 -6.84
CA GLU A 14 18.37 15.20 -6.41
C GLU A 14 18.24 14.84 -4.93
N VAL A 15 17.62 15.70 -4.14
CA VAL A 15 17.37 15.44 -2.71
C VAL A 15 16.21 14.45 -2.58
N VAL A 16 16.47 13.30 -1.96
CA VAL A 16 15.53 12.17 -1.95
C VAL A 16 15.04 11.76 -0.57
N THR A 17 15.69 12.25 0.50
CA THR A 17 15.29 11.95 1.88
C THR A 17 15.79 13.05 2.82
N VAL A 18 15.15 13.16 3.98
CA VAL A 18 15.56 14.06 5.07
C VAL A 18 15.87 13.20 6.29
N THR A 19 17.04 13.41 6.86
CA THR A 19 17.45 12.78 8.12
C THR A 19 17.53 13.83 9.23
N ARG A 20 17.74 13.39 10.47
CA ARG A 20 18.03 14.31 11.59
C ARG A 20 19.27 15.19 11.36
N ALA A 21 20.16 14.78 10.46
CA ALA A 21 21.37 15.51 10.09
C ALA A 21 21.17 16.48 8.91
N GLY A 22 19.99 16.48 8.27
CA GLY A 22 19.66 17.32 7.12
C GLY A 22 19.17 16.52 5.91
N GLU A 23 18.92 17.26 4.83
CA GLU A 23 18.60 16.75 3.50
C GLU A 23 19.75 15.89 2.93
N MET A 24 19.41 14.77 2.30
CA MET A 24 20.36 13.90 1.62
C MET A 24 20.01 13.74 0.14
N THR A 25 21.02 13.92 -0.71
CA THR A 25 20.91 13.62 -2.15
C THR A 25 20.92 12.12 -2.41
N LEU A 26 20.48 11.71 -3.60
CA LEU A 26 20.51 10.31 -4.01
C LEU A 26 21.92 9.72 -3.92
N GLU A 27 22.93 10.48 -4.35
CA GLU A 27 24.33 10.08 -4.22
C GLU A 27 24.75 9.87 -2.76
N GLN A 28 24.38 10.80 -1.87
CA GLN A 28 24.69 10.69 -0.44
C GLN A 28 24.01 9.50 0.22
N VAL A 29 22.80 9.14 -0.21
CA VAL A 29 22.11 7.93 0.27
C VAL A 29 22.94 6.68 -0.09
N PHE A 30 23.40 6.57 -1.34
CA PHE A 30 24.26 5.46 -1.77
C PHE A 30 25.60 5.41 -1.05
N GLN A 31 26.25 6.57 -0.86
CA GLN A 31 27.50 6.69 -0.12
C GLN A 31 27.32 6.27 1.35
N SER A 32 26.21 6.65 1.99
CA SER A 32 25.92 6.29 3.39
C SER A 32 25.73 4.79 3.62
N MET A 33 25.34 4.06 2.58
CA MET A 33 25.20 2.61 2.60
C MET A 33 26.49 1.89 2.15
N ASN A 34 27.54 2.64 1.81
CA ASN A 34 28.79 2.13 1.22
C ASN A 34 28.53 1.25 -0.02
N LEU A 35 27.57 1.65 -0.86
CA LEU A 35 27.15 0.91 -2.05
C LEU A 35 27.62 1.60 -3.32
N THR A 36 28.18 0.83 -4.25
CA THR A 36 28.42 1.31 -5.61
C THR A 36 27.29 0.89 -6.57
N THR A 37 27.25 1.51 -7.75
CA THR A 37 26.32 1.14 -8.83
C THR A 37 26.51 -0.31 -9.32
N TYR A 38 27.70 -0.88 -9.11
CA TYR A 38 28.04 -2.23 -9.51
C TYR A 38 27.57 -3.27 -8.49
N ASP A 39 27.56 -2.90 -7.21
CA ASP A 39 27.17 -3.78 -6.09
C ASP A 39 25.65 -3.90 -5.91
N LEU A 40 24.86 -3.09 -6.62
CA LEU A 40 23.40 -3.10 -6.58
C LEU A 40 22.81 -4.46 -7.00
N THR A 41 22.33 -5.22 -6.02
CA THR A 41 21.53 -6.43 -6.21
C THR A 41 20.07 -6.20 -5.83
N VAL A 42 19.19 -7.12 -6.24
CA VAL A 42 17.77 -7.12 -5.83
C VAL A 42 17.66 -7.29 -4.31
N ASP A 43 18.59 -8.03 -3.71
CA ASP A 43 18.61 -8.32 -2.27
C ASP A 43 18.77 -7.05 -1.42
N MET A 44 19.54 -6.08 -1.90
CA MET A 44 19.74 -4.81 -1.21
C MET A 44 18.51 -3.91 -1.20
N LEU A 45 17.54 -4.16 -2.08
CA LEU A 45 16.26 -3.44 -2.11
C LEU A 45 15.24 -4.03 -1.12
N ASP A 46 15.57 -5.15 -0.46
CA ASP A 46 14.70 -5.90 0.45
C ASP A 46 13.29 -6.17 -0.14
N VAL A 47 13.25 -6.56 -1.43
CA VAL A 47 12.00 -6.74 -2.20
C VAL A 47 11.53 -8.20 -2.31
N HIS A 48 12.21 -9.15 -1.69
CA HIS A 48 11.95 -10.58 -1.89
C HIS A 48 10.49 -10.99 -1.64
N ALA A 49 10.04 -11.95 -2.45
CA ALA A 49 8.91 -12.82 -2.22
C ALA A 49 9.28 -14.17 -2.87
N ASP A 50 10.11 -14.96 -2.18
CA ASP A 50 10.52 -16.28 -2.70
C ASP A 50 9.58 -17.39 -2.18
N ARG A 51 9.48 -18.50 -2.92
CA ARG A 51 8.76 -19.70 -2.46
C ARG A 51 9.48 -20.40 -1.30
N ASN A 52 10.79 -20.17 -1.12
CA ASN A 52 11.55 -20.65 0.02
C ASN A 52 11.55 -19.69 1.24
N THR A 53 10.78 -18.59 1.21
CA THR A 53 10.64 -17.66 2.36
C THR A 53 9.75 -18.18 3.50
N PHE A 54 9.24 -19.41 3.40
CA PHE A 54 8.40 -20.04 4.44
C PHE A 54 9.07 -20.23 5.81
N HIS A 55 10.38 -19.98 5.94
CA HIS A 55 11.11 -20.18 7.20
C HIS A 55 11.76 -18.93 7.77
N ARG A 56 11.63 -17.75 7.14
CA ARG A 56 12.11 -16.45 7.67
C ARG A 56 11.19 -15.28 7.27
N PHE A 57 10.11 -15.13 8.03
CA PHE A 57 9.03 -14.16 7.84
C PHE A 57 9.20 -12.83 8.61
N ASP A 58 10.33 -12.65 9.31
CA ASP A 58 10.86 -11.33 9.72
C ASP A 58 10.93 -10.36 8.53
N LYS A 59 11.16 -10.88 7.32
CA LYS A 59 11.12 -10.16 6.04
C LYS A 59 9.71 -9.78 5.52
N PHE A 60 8.65 -10.49 5.90
CA PHE A 60 7.27 -10.09 5.55
C PHE A 60 6.88 -8.85 6.35
N ASN A 61 7.19 -8.86 7.64
CA ASN A 61 7.00 -7.70 8.49
C ASN A 61 7.90 -6.54 8.06
N SER A 62 9.18 -6.72 7.67
CA SER A 62 9.97 -5.61 7.11
C SER A 62 9.40 -5.06 5.79
N LYS A 63 8.66 -5.89 5.04
CA LYS A 63 7.99 -5.50 3.79
C LYS A 63 6.78 -4.60 4.02
N TYR A 64 6.00 -4.83 5.08
CA TYR A 64 4.76 -4.08 5.33
C TYR A 64 4.84 -3.14 6.54
N ASN A 65 5.82 -3.29 7.42
CA ASN A 65 6.01 -2.42 8.57
C ASN A 65 6.57 -1.06 8.13
N PRO A 66 5.81 0.03 8.27
CA PRO A 66 6.27 1.36 7.86
C PRO A 66 7.40 1.93 8.74
N ILE A 67 7.85 1.22 9.80
CA ILE A 67 8.75 1.75 10.83
C ILE A 67 10.21 1.21 10.71
N GLY A 68 10.49 0.24 9.82
CA GLY A 68 11.79 -0.46 9.78
C GLY A 68 12.46 -0.62 8.40
N GLU A 69 12.17 0.25 7.44
CA GLU A 69 12.49 0.01 6.03
C GLU A 69 13.93 0.32 5.59
N SER A 70 14.40 -0.40 4.56
CA SER A 70 15.61 -0.05 3.81
C SER A 70 15.41 1.30 3.11
N ARG A 71 16.36 2.23 3.29
CA ARG A 71 16.31 3.59 2.68
C ARG A 71 16.10 3.58 1.17
N LEU A 72 16.67 2.59 0.47
CA LEU A 72 16.48 2.45 -0.98
C LEU A 72 15.05 2.09 -1.34
N ARG A 73 14.40 1.28 -0.50
CA ARG A 73 13.00 0.88 -0.70
C ARG A 73 12.06 2.05 -0.50
N GLU A 74 12.29 2.85 0.53
CA GLU A 74 11.55 4.08 0.77
C GLU A 74 11.67 5.03 -0.42
N VAL A 75 12.88 5.26 -0.93
CA VAL A 75 13.12 6.20 -2.05
C VAL A 75 12.54 5.71 -3.37
N PHE A 76 12.71 4.43 -3.72
CA PHE A 76 12.37 3.92 -5.06
C PHE A 76 11.00 3.22 -5.16
N LEU A 77 10.47 2.68 -4.07
CA LEU A 77 9.35 1.73 -4.11
C LEU A 77 8.16 2.11 -3.22
N LYS A 78 8.20 3.29 -2.59
CA LYS A 78 7.04 3.84 -1.86
C LYS A 78 6.35 4.93 -2.66
N THR A 79 5.04 5.00 -2.46
CA THR A 79 4.16 6.05 -2.98
C THR A 79 4.26 7.33 -2.15
N ASP A 80 4.36 7.19 -0.82
CA ASP A 80 4.51 8.30 0.14
C ASP A 80 5.97 8.34 0.65
N ASN A 81 6.75 9.28 0.14
CA ASN A 81 8.14 9.55 0.56
C ASN A 81 8.48 11.04 0.30
N TYR A 82 9.71 11.47 0.61
CA TYR A 82 10.13 12.87 0.48
C TYR A 82 9.92 13.48 -0.93
N ILE A 83 10.06 12.66 -1.99
CA ILE A 83 9.87 13.08 -3.39
C ILE A 83 8.47 12.74 -3.92
N ASN A 84 7.50 12.53 -3.03
CA ASN A 84 6.12 12.14 -3.33
C ASN A 84 6.03 10.95 -4.30
N GLY A 85 6.86 9.92 -4.09
CA GLY A 85 6.85 8.68 -4.85
C GLY A 85 7.17 8.82 -6.34
N SER A 86 7.83 9.92 -6.75
CA SER A 86 8.17 10.23 -8.14
C SER A 86 8.91 9.09 -8.85
N TYR A 87 9.91 8.49 -8.18
CA TYR A 87 10.64 7.36 -8.74
C TYR A 87 9.79 6.11 -8.90
N PHE A 88 8.94 5.80 -7.92
CA PHE A 88 8.04 4.66 -8.02
C PHE A 88 7.05 4.85 -9.18
N GLY A 89 6.49 6.05 -9.34
CA GLY A 89 5.62 6.39 -10.46
C GLY A 89 6.31 6.23 -11.83
N ARG A 90 7.58 6.65 -11.95
CA ARG A 90 8.38 6.45 -13.17
C ARG A 90 8.65 4.97 -13.47
N ILE A 91 8.90 4.16 -12.44
CA ILE A 91 9.07 2.70 -12.62
C ILE A 91 7.78 2.09 -13.14
N ILE A 92 6.63 2.45 -12.56
CA ILE A 92 5.32 1.95 -13.02
C ILE A 92 5.05 2.36 -14.47
N LYS A 93 5.46 3.55 -14.90
CA LYS A 93 5.35 3.97 -16.31
C LYS A 93 6.19 3.14 -17.26
N GLU A 94 7.43 2.81 -16.89
CA GLU A 94 8.26 1.91 -17.72
C GLU A 94 7.59 0.54 -17.85
N VAL A 95 7.05 -0.01 -16.75
CA VAL A 95 6.31 -1.29 -16.76
C VAL A 95 5.02 -1.20 -17.59
N ALA A 96 4.27 -0.11 -17.47
CA ALA A 96 3.06 0.13 -18.24
C ALA A 96 3.35 0.21 -19.74
N SER A 97 4.42 0.90 -20.14
CA SER A 97 4.86 0.97 -21.53
C SER A 97 5.17 -0.42 -22.10
N ASP A 98 5.90 -1.25 -21.35
CA ASP A 98 6.22 -2.62 -21.77
C ASP A 98 4.95 -3.50 -21.92
N LEU A 99 3.96 -3.31 -21.04
CA LEU A 99 2.67 -4.01 -21.10
C LEU A 99 1.82 -3.56 -22.29
N GLU A 100 1.84 -2.26 -22.63
CA GLU A 100 1.11 -1.68 -23.76
C GLU A 100 1.70 -2.11 -25.12
N GLU A 101 3.03 -2.31 -25.20
CA GLU A 101 3.67 -2.91 -26.38
C GLU A 101 3.21 -4.37 -26.60
N SER A 102 2.85 -5.05 -25.52
CA SER A 102 2.38 -6.44 -25.53
C SER A 102 0.85 -6.52 -25.57
N LYS A 103 0.26 -6.48 -26.77
CA LYS A 103 -1.21 -6.44 -27.04
C LYS A 103 -2.11 -7.33 -26.15
N TYR A 104 -1.65 -8.50 -25.72
CA TYR A 104 -2.46 -9.47 -24.97
C TYR A 104 -2.05 -9.62 -23.50
N GLN A 105 -1.13 -8.80 -23.01
CA GLN A 105 -0.71 -8.81 -21.62
C GLN A 105 -1.47 -7.75 -20.84
N ASN A 106 -2.06 -8.18 -19.73
CA ASN A 106 -2.73 -7.30 -18.78
C ASN A 106 -2.22 -7.61 -17.38
N ALA A 107 -2.22 -6.62 -16.50
CA ALA A 107 -1.75 -6.76 -15.14
C ALA A 107 -2.76 -6.19 -14.13
N GLU A 108 -2.96 -6.96 -13.07
CA GLU A 108 -3.64 -6.50 -11.86
C GLU A 108 -2.57 -6.23 -10.80
N LEU A 109 -2.17 -4.95 -10.66
CA LEU A 109 -1.14 -4.54 -9.72
C LEU A 109 -1.75 -4.24 -8.35
N ARG A 110 -0.98 -4.48 -7.29
CA ARG A 110 -1.41 -4.26 -5.91
C ARG A 110 -0.72 -3.04 -5.29
N LEU A 111 -1.51 -2.17 -4.65
CA LEU A 111 -1.04 -1.06 -3.83
C LEU A 111 -1.55 -1.22 -2.41
N SER A 112 -0.74 -0.86 -1.41
CA SER A 112 -1.13 -0.99 -0.01
C SER A 112 -1.83 0.26 0.52
N ILE A 113 -2.94 0.05 1.21
CA ILE A 113 -3.50 0.98 2.20
C ILE A 113 -3.44 0.27 3.55
N TYR A 114 -2.87 0.92 4.56
CA TYR A 114 -2.64 0.30 5.87
C TYR A 114 -3.79 0.52 6.85
N GLY A 115 -4.54 1.60 6.69
CA GLY A 115 -5.62 1.96 7.61
C GLY A 115 -5.11 2.54 8.94
N LYS A 116 -3.89 3.08 8.97
CA LYS A 116 -3.32 3.81 10.11
C LYS A 116 -3.83 5.26 10.19
N SER A 117 -4.19 5.86 9.05
CA SER A 117 -4.67 7.24 8.97
C SER A 117 -5.74 7.38 7.88
N PRO A 118 -6.75 8.26 8.05
CA PRO A 118 -7.75 8.53 7.03
C PRO A 118 -7.16 9.18 5.76
N ASP A 119 -6.02 9.87 5.88
CA ASP A 119 -5.41 10.62 4.77
C ASP A 119 -4.70 9.72 3.75
N GLU A 120 -4.55 8.42 4.03
CA GLU A 120 -3.82 7.48 3.16
C GLU A 120 -4.42 7.39 1.76
N TRP A 121 -5.75 7.40 1.66
CA TRP A 121 -6.44 7.35 0.37
C TRP A 121 -6.19 8.59 -0.47
N ASP A 122 -6.25 9.77 0.13
CA ASP A 122 -6.04 11.04 -0.57
C ASP A 122 -4.58 11.17 -1.01
N LYS A 123 -3.62 10.75 -0.17
CA LYS A 123 -2.20 10.68 -0.53
C LYS A 123 -1.94 9.71 -1.68
N LEU A 124 -2.54 8.52 -1.63
CA LEU A 124 -2.37 7.51 -2.69
C LEU A 124 -2.96 8.00 -4.01
N ALA A 125 -4.12 8.64 -3.95
CA ALA A 125 -4.77 9.22 -5.13
C ALA A 125 -3.95 10.39 -5.71
N ASP A 126 -3.43 11.28 -4.86
CA ASP A 126 -2.57 12.38 -5.29
C ASP A 126 -1.30 11.87 -5.97
N TRP A 127 -0.65 10.86 -5.37
CA TRP A 127 0.48 10.18 -6.00
C TRP A 127 0.11 9.63 -7.38
N ALA A 128 -1.03 8.94 -7.50
CA ALA A 128 -1.42 8.28 -8.75
C ALA A 128 -1.73 9.29 -9.87
N ILE A 129 -2.43 10.38 -9.54
CA ILE A 129 -2.82 11.42 -10.50
C ILE A 129 -1.62 12.29 -10.88
N THR A 130 -0.86 12.77 -9.90
CA THR A 130 0.34 13.61 -10.12
C THR A 130 1.38 12.88 -10.96
N ASN A 131 1.59 11.60 -10.68
CA ASN A 131 2.52 10.78 -11.46
C ASN A 131 1.91 10.23 -12.74
N ASN A 132 0.62 10.41 -13.03
CA ASN A 132 -0.06 9.85 -14.21
C ASN A 132 0.25 8.35 -14.44
N VAL A 133 0.04 7.52 -13.41
CA VAL A 133 0.29 6.06 -13.45
C VAL A 133 -0.91 5.28 -14.02
N TYR A 134 -1.37 5.73 -15.18
CA TYR A 134 -2.49 5.15 -15.92
C TYR A 134 -2.00 4.28 -17.08
N SER A 135 -2.71 3.17 -17.34
CA SER A 135 -2.54 2.33 -18.52
C SER A 135 -3.85 1.58 -18.81
N ASP A 136 -4.15 1.35 -20.08
CA ASP A 136 -5.32 0.55 -20.50
C ASP A 136 -5.20 -0.91 -20.04
N ASN A 137 -3.97 -1.43 -19.99
CA ASN A 137 -3.63 -2.82 -19.66
C ASN A 137 -3.48 -3.08 -18.15
N VAL A 138 -3.58 -2.04 -17.31
CA VAL A 138 -3.34 -2.13 -15.86
C VAL A 138 -4.60 -1.77 -15.08
N ARG A 139 -4.92 -2.60 -14.08
CA ARG A 139 -5.92 -2.29 -13.05
C ARG A 139 -5.32 -2.47 -11.65
N TRP A 140 -5.88 -1.73 -10.70
CA TRP A 140 -5.36 -1.70 -9.33
C TRP A 140 -6.25 -2.49 -8.38
N LEU A 141 -5.63 -3.37 -7.59
CA LEU A 141 -6.20 -3.88 -6.35
C LEU A 141 -5.54 -3.16 -5.17
N ILE A 142 -6.36 -2.83 -4.17
CA ILE A 142 -5.86 -2.24 -2.94
C ILE A 142 -5.75 -3.35 -1.90
N GLN A 143 -4.53 -3.67 -1.54
CA GLN A 143 -4.25 -4.66 -0.49
C GLN A 143 -4.19 -3.98 0.88
N ILE A 144 -4.79 -4.61 1.87
CA ILE A 144 -4.92 -4.12 3.23
C ILE A 144 -4.23 -5.13 4.15
N PRO A 145 -3.00 -4.82 4.61
CA PRO A 145 -2.29 -5.69 5.54
C PRO A 145 -2.98 -5.77 6.91
N ARG A 146 -3.16 -6.98 7.46
CA ARG A 146 -3.78 -7.19 8.78
C ARG A 146 -2.78 -6.97 9.93
N LEU A 147 -2.37 -5.72 10.13
CA LEU A 147 -1.32 -5.33 11.08
C LEU A 147 -1.86 -4.57 12.30
N PHE A 148 -3.06 -4.91 12.78
CA PHE A 148 -3.69 -4.16 13.89
C PHE A 148 -2.86 -4.25 15.16
N ASP A 149 -2.31 -5.43 15.48
CA ASP A 149 -1.39 -5.67 16.60
C ASP A 149 -0.18 -4.73 16.60
N ILE A 150 0.43 -4.49 15.43
CA ILE A 150 1.55 -3.56 15.26
C ILE A 150 1.10 -2.12 15.53
N PHE A 151 -0.04 -1.70 14.97
CA PHE A 151 -0.52 -0.33 15.19
C PHE A 151 -0.96 -0.09 16.63
N LYS A 152 -1.55 -1.11 17.27
CA LYS A 152 -2.00 -1.08 18.65
C LYS A 152 -0.83 -1.02 19.62
N SER A 153 0.19 -1.86 19.44
CA SER A 153 1.41 -1.87 20.26
C SER A 153 2.19 -0.54 20.17
N ASN A 154 2.19 0.09 18.98
CA ASN A 154 2.77 1.42 18.77
C ASN A 154 1.84 2.59 19.17
N LYS A 155 0.66 2.31 19.74
CA LYS A 155 -0.33 3.32 20.17
C LYS A 155 -0.79 4.27 19.05
N ILE A 156 -0.76 3.80 17.80
CA ILE A 156 -1.23 4.55 16.63
C ILE A 156 -2.76 4.52 16.57
N ILE A 157 -3.35 3.38 16.91
CA ILE A 157 -4.80 3.16 16.95
C ILE A 157 -5.23 2.61 18.31
N SER A 158 -6.47 2.90 18.70
CA SER A 158 -7.03 2.45 19.98
C SER A 158 -7.94 1.23 19.86
N ASN A 159 -8.70 1.08 18.78
CA ASN A 159 -9.60 -0.05 18.57
C ASN A 159 -9.70 -0.41 17.08
N PHE A 160 -10.30 -1.56 16.78
CA PHE A 160 -10.40 -2.05 15.41
C PHE A 160 -11.29 -1.15 14.54
N GLN A 161 -12.30 -0.51 15.12
CA GLN A 161 -13.17 0.43 14.41
C GLN A 161 -12.39 1.58 13.75
N GLN A 162 -11.28 2.04 14.34
CA GLN A 162 -10.44 3.06 13.71
C GLN A 162 -9.83 2.58 12.39
N VAL A 163 -9.39 1.33 12.30
CA VAL A 163 -8.85 0.75 11.05
C VAL A 163 -9.93 0.74 9.98
N LEU A 164 -11.12 0.22 10.32
CA LEU A 164 -12.26 0.20 9.40
C LEU A 164 -12.67 1.62 8.96
N SER A 165 -12.67 2.57 9.89
CA SER A 165 -13.00 3.97 9.60
C SER A 165 -11.97 4.58 8.66
N ASN A 166 -10.68 4.39 8.90
CA ASN A 166 -9.61 4.91 8.04
C ASN A 166 -9.66 4.32 6.62
N ILE A 167 -10.11 3.07 6.48
CA ILE A 167 -10.24 2.41 5.17
C ILE A 167 -11.52 2.85 4.44
N PHE A 168 -12.68 2.79 5.09
CA PHE A 168 -13.97 2.91 4.41
C PHE A 168 -14.56 4.32 4.43
N LEU A 169 -14.31 5.11 5.47
CA LEU A 169 -14.90 6.46 5.57
C LEU A 169 -14.48 7.36 4.39
N PRO A 170 -13.19 7.43 3.97
CA PRO A 170 -12.81 8.21 2.80
C PRO A 170 -13.49 7.73 1.52
N LEU A 171 -13.70 6.42 1.37
CA LEU A 171 -14.40 5.84 0.22
C LEU A 171 -15.89 6.22 0.19
N PHE A 172 -16.55 6.19 1.34
CA PHE A 172 -17.94 6.66 1.47
C PHE A 172 -18.04 8.15 1.18
N GLN A 173 -17.13 8.98 1.71
CA GLN A 173 -17.10 10.42 1.47
C GLN A 173 -16.86 10.75 0.00
N ALA A 174 -15.88 10.12 -0.65
CA ALA A 174 -15.62 10.29 -2.08
C ALA A 174 -16.77 9.79 -2.96
N THR A 175 -17.45 8.72 -2.53
CA THR A 175 -18.64 8.21 -3.21
C THR A 175 -19.83 9.15 -3.02
N ALA A 176 -20.03 9.75 -1.84
CA ALA A 176 -21.15 10.65 -1.52
C ALA A 176 -20.96 12.08 -2.07
N ARG A 177 -19.72 12.58 -2.10
CA ARG A 177 -19.37 13.91 -2.62
C ARG A 177 -18.07 13.84 -3.46
N PRO A 178 -18.16 13.41 -4.73
CA PRO A 178 -16.99 13.33 -5.63
C PRO A 178 -16.24 14.65 -5.80
N SER A 179 -16.95 15.78 -5.76
CA SER A 179 -16.35 17.12 -5.86
C SER A 179 -15.47 17.50 -4.67
N ALA A 180 -15.70 16.91 -3.49
CA ALA A 180 -14.86 17.13 -2.31
C ALA A 180 -13.56 16.32 -2.37
N HIS A 181 -13.56 15.18 -3.08
CA HIS A 181 -12.38 14.32 -3.25
C HIS A 181 -12.13 14.01 -4.74
N PRO A 182 -11.83 15.02 -5.58
CA PRO A 182 -11.78 14.85 -7.02
C PRO A 182 -10.67 13.89 -7.47
N GLN A 183 -9.49 13.94 -6.83
CA GLN A 183 -8.37 13.07 -7.15
C GLN A 183 -8.68 11.61 -6.79
N LEU A 184 -9.18 11.39 -5.58
CA LEU A 184 -9.59 10.07 -5.11
C LEU A 184 -10.71 9.49 -5.98
N HIS A 185 -11.73 10.28 -6.32
CA HIS A 185 -12.80 9.82 -7.20
C HIS A 185 -12.26 9.33 -8.56
N ARG A 186 -11.33 10.07 -9.17
CA ARG A 186 -10.68 9.66 -10.43
C ARG A 186 -9.84 8.40 -10.27
N PHE A 187 -9.04 8.31 -9.21
CA PHE A 187 -8.22 7.13 -8.93
C PHE A 187 -9.09 5.86 -8.77
N LEU A 188 -10.20 5.99 -8.03
CA LEU A 188 -11.12 4.88 -7.78
C LEU A 188 -11.77 4.31 -9.05
N GLN A 189 -11.79 5.01 -10.18
CA GLN A 189 -12.28 4.47 -11.45
C GLN A 189 -11.40 3.32 -11.99
N TYR A 190 -10.13 3.28 -11.58
CA TYR A 190 -9.15 2.27 -12.00
C TYR A 190 -8.91 1.18 -10.94
N VAL A 191 -9.51 1.35 -9.76
CA VAL A 191 -9.50 0.34 -8.71
C VAL A 191 -10.63 -0.66 -8.94
N ILE A 192 -10.29 -1.95 -8.91
CA ILE A 192 -11.23 -3.04 -9.18
C ILE A 192 -11.61 -3.84 -7.93
N GLY A 193 -10.82 -3.74 -6.86
CA GLY A 193 -11.06 -4.54 -5.66
C GLY A 193 -10.18 -4.21 -4.48
N LEU A 194 -10.57 -4.79 -3.35
CA LEU A 194 -9.84 -4.80 -2.10
C LEU A 194 -9.36 -6.23 -1.82
N ASP A 195 -8.14 -6.37 -1.33
CA ASP A 195 -7.47 -7.62 -0.97
C ASP A 195 -7.01 -7.52 0.49
N SER A 196 -7.15 -8.58 1.29
CA SER A 196 -6.77 -8.60 2.71
C SER A 196 -5.59 -9.54 2.89
N VAL A 197 -4.43 -9.03 3.30
CA VAL A 197 -3.19 -9.81 3.31
C VAL A 197 -2.57 -9.90 4.70
N ASP A 198 -2.09 -11.07 5.09
CA ASP A 198 -1.17 -11.28 6.23
C ASP A 198 -0.47 -12.64 6.05
N ASP A 199 0.37 -13.00 7.02
CA ASP A 199 0.94 -14.32 7.15
C ASP A 199 -0.11 -15.35 7.63
N GLU A 200 -0.65 -16.10 6.67
CA GLU A 200 -1.63 -17.18 6.91
C GLU A 200 -1.06 -18.37 7.70
N SER A 201 0.25 -18.41 7.97
CA SER A 201 0.85 -19.45 8.81
C SER A 201 0.77 -19.14 10.30
N LYS A 202 0.43 -17.89 10.67
CA LYS A 202 0.25 -17.51 12.08
C LYS A 202 -0.94 -18.27 12.66
N PRO A 203 -0.77 -18.98 13.78
CA PRO A 203 -1.89 -19.61 14.44
C PRO A 203 -2.83 -18.52 14.96
N GLU A 204 -4.08 -18.57 14.53
CA GLU A 204 -5.16 -17.73 15.03
C GLU A 204 -6.21 -18.58 15.72
N ASN A 205 -6.98 -17.98 16.64
CA ASN A 205 -8.15 -18.63 17.21
C ASN A 205 -9.36 -18.34 16.30
N PRO A 206 -9.86 -19.30 15.52
CA PRO A 206 -10.92 -19.04 14.54
C PRO A 206 -12.32 -18.92 15.19
N LEU A 207 -12.42 -19.13 16.51
CA LEU A 207 -13.71 -19.15 17.20
C LEU A 207 -14.31 -17.74 17.23
N ILE A 208 -15.26 -17.51 16.32
CA ILE A 208 -16.22 -16.41 16.42
C ILE A 208 -17.48 -16.96 17.07
N ASP A 209 -17.73 -16.57 18.31
CA ASP A 209 -18.99 -16.80 19.01
C ASP A 209 -19.88 -15.54 18.96
N LYS A 210 -21.12 -15.65 19.43
CA LYS A 210 -22.05 -14.53 19.57
C LYS A 210 -21.54 -13.43 20.49
N ASP A 211 -20.66 -13.79 21.42
CA ASP A 211 -20.08 -12.90 22.42
C ASP A 211 -18.80 -12.19 21.93
N VAL A 212 -18.49 -12.29 20.64
CA VAL A 212 -17.35 -11.57 20.07
C VAL A 212 -17.62 -10.06 20.07
N ASN A 213 -16.66 -9.32 20.64
CA ASN A 213 -16.71 -7.87 20.74
C ASN A 213 -16.91 -7.18 19.38
N ALA A 214 -17.70 -6.12 19.38
CA ALA A 214 -17.84 -5.25 18.22
C ALA A 214 -16.52 -4.50 17.92
N PRO A 215 -16.29 -3.98 16.70
CA PRO A 215 -15.05 -3.31 16.33
C PRO A 215 -14.69 -2.13 17.23
N GLU A 216 -15.71 -1.44 17.76
CA GLU A 216 -15.56 -0.32 18.70
C GLU A 216 -14.97 -0.76 20.04
N GLU A 217 -15.29 -1.99 20.44
CA GLU A 217 -14.93 -2.60 21.72
C GLU A 217 -13.67 -3.46 21.62
N TRP A 218 -13.31 -3.89 20.40
CA TRP A 218 -12.07 -4.63 20.14
C TRP A 218 -10.85 -3.73 20.41
N SER A 219 -10.32 -3.87 21.61
CA SER A 219 -9.21 -3.06 22.12
C SER A 219 -8.06 -3.91 22.67
N ASP A 220 -8.11 -5.22 22.43
CA ASP A 220 -7.04 -6.16 22.78
C ASP A 220 -5.75 -5.84 22.02
N ILE A 221 -4.62 -6.34 22.53
CA ILE A 221 -3.31 -6.17 21.88
C ILE A 221 -3.17 -7.15 20.70
N ASP A 222 -3.85 -8.29 20.78
CA ASP A 222 -3.81 -9.32 19.76
C ASP A 222 -4.61 -8.93 18.51
N ASN A 223 -4.14 -9.44 17.37
CA ASN A 223 -4.78 -9.22 16.08
C ASN A 223 -6.16 -9.91 16.05
N PRO A 224 -7.22 -9.26 15.55
CA PRO A 224 -8.48 -9.95 15.29
C PRO A 224 -8.30 -11.16 14.36
N PRO A 225 -9.06 -12.25 14.54
CA PRO A 225 -9.01 -13.40 13.65
C PRO A 225 -9.33 -13.02 12.20
N TYR A 226 -8.81 -13.78 11.23
CA TYR A 226 -9.05 -13.57 9.80
C TYR A 226 -10.52 -13.43 9.43
N VAL A 227 -11.36 -14.31 9.99
CA VAL A 227 -12.80 -14.31 9.71
C VAL A 227 -13.45 -13.01 10.19
N TYR A 228 -12.94 -12.41 11.28
CA TYR A 228 -13.40 -11.13 11.80
C TYR A 228 -13.06 -10.00 10.81
N TYR A 229 -11.81 -9.95 10.35
CA TYR A 229 -11.39 -9.03 9.29
C TYR A 229 -12.28 -9.14 8.06
N LEU A 230 -12.44 -10.35 7.52
CA LEU A 230 -13.22 -10.57 6.32
C LEU A 230 -14.68 -10.15 6.48
N TYR A 231 -15.31 -10.47 7.61
CA TYR A 231 -16.71 -10.11 7.86
C TYR A 231 -16.92 -8.59 7.80
N TYR A 232 -16.10 -7.82 8.53
CA TYR A 232 -16.24 -6.36 8.56
C TYR A 232 -15.77 -5.70 7.26
N MET A 233 -14.78 -6.26 6.58
CA MET A 233 -14.37 -5.82 5.24
C MET A 233 -15.50 -6.04 4.23
N TRP A 234 -16.10 -7.23 4.23
CA TRP A 234 -17.20 -7.58 3.33
C TRP A 234 -18.47 -6.76 3.60
N SER A 235 -18.85 -6.57 4.87
CA SER A 235 -20.07 -5.84 5.22
C SER A 235 -19.98 -4.37 4.80
N ASN A 236 -18.87 -3.69 5.12
CA ASN A 236 -18.62 -2.32 4.71
C ASN A 236 -18.53 -2.18 3.19
N LEU A 237 -17.80 -3.08 2.52
CA LEU A 237 -17.68 -3.06 1.07
C LEU A 237 -19.02 -3.29 0.37
N THR A 238 -19.87 -4.16 0.91
CA THR A 238 -21.21 -4.43 0.38
C THR A 238 -22.07 -3.17 0.45
N VAL A 239 -22.11 -2.48 1.59
CA VAL A 239 -22.87 -1.22 1.74
C VAL A 239 -22.30 -0.13 0.82
N LEU A 240 -20.98 0.00 0.75
CA LEU A 240 -20.31 0.93 -0.15
C LEU A 240 -20.68 0.67 -1.62
N ASN A 241 -20.66 -0.59 -2.05
CA ASN A 241 -20.99 -0.98 -3.41
C ASN A 241 -22.46 -0.70 -3.76
N HIS A 242 -23.39 -0.87 -2.82
CA HIS A 242 -24.78 -0.47 -3.04
C HIS A 242 -24.88 1.03 -3.33
N LEU A 243 -24.24 1.86 -2.50
CA LEU A 243 -24.20 3.31 -2.72
C LEU A 243 -23.53 3.68 -4.05
N ARG A 244 -22.39 3.05 -4.38
CA ARG A 244 -21.68 3.28 -5.65
C ARG A 244 -22.54 2.91 -6.85
N LYS A 245 -23.25 1.78 -6.77
CA LYS A 245 -24.17 1.30 -7.81
C LYS A 245 -25.34 2.25 -8.04
N GLU A 246 -25.99 2.71 -6.96
CA GLU A 246 -27.08 3.70 -7.04
C GLU A 246 -26.63 5.00 -7.72
N ARG A 247 -25.35 5.35 -7.57
CA ARG A 247 -24.73 6.51 -8.21
C ARG A 247 -24.14 6.25 -9.60
N GLY A 248 -24.28 5.04 -10.16
CA GLY A 248 -23.73 4.68 -11.46
C GLY A 248 -22.19 4.62 -11.50
N MET A 249 -21.53 4.42 -10.36
CA MET A 249 -20.06 4.29 -10.25
C MET A 249 -19.63 2.81 -10.32
N ASN A 250 -18.35 2.55 -10.60
CA ASN A 250 -17.77 1.21 -10.55
C ASN A 250 -17.81 0.63 -9.13
N MET A 251 -18.03 -0.67 -9.01
CA MET A 251 -18.00 -1.39 -7.73
C MET A 251 -16.65 -2.09 -7.52
N PHE A 252 -16.36 -2.44 -6.28
CA PHE A 252 -15.15 -3.14 -5.89
C PHE A 252 -15.44 -4.58 -5.50
N VAL A 253 -14.57 -5.50 -5.91
CA VAL A 253 -14.64 -6.91 -5.50
C VAL A 253 -13.75 -7.13 -4.28
N LEU A 254 -14.22 -7.88 -3.28
CA LEU A 254 -13.35 -8.40 -2.22
C LEU A 254 -12.65 -9.64 -2.76
N ARG A 255 -11.31 -9.61 -2.83
CA ARG A 255 -10.46 -10.71 -3.30
C ARG A 255 -9.36 -10.98 -2.27
N PRO A 256 -9.71 -11.62 -1.15
CA PRO A 256 -8.74 -12.00 -0.13
C PRO A 256 -7.91 -13.23 -0.56
#